data_AF-A0A7L4RSI3-F1
#
_entry.id   AF-A0A7L4RSI3-F1
#
_cell.length_a   1.000
_cell.length_b   1.000
_cell.length_c   1.000
_cell.angle_alpha   90.00
_cell.angle_beta   90.00
_cell.angle_gamma   90.00
#
_symmetry.space_group_name_H-M   'P 1'
#
loop_
_entity.id
_entity.type
_entity.pdbx_description
1 polymer ?
#
loop_
_entity_poly.entity_id
_entity_poly.type
_entity_poly.pdbx_seq_one_letter_code
_entity_poly.pdbx_strand_id
1 'polypeptide(L)' 'MKKLGRVVSISDGKLVLKTDELIKLGSEVYDDSKRHVGTVVDYFGPTMGPYMLVSAKKDPGKLVGEFLYG' A
#
# COMPACT_ATOMS: atom_id res chain seq x y z
N MET A 1 14.60 -0.23 -1.69
CA MET A 1 13.13 -0.21 -1.52
C MET A 1 12.53 -0.18 -2.91
N LYS A 2 11.56 -1.04 -3.17
CA LYS A 2 10.81 -1.13 -4.42
C LYS A 2 9.58 -0.22 -4.34
N LYS A 3 9.24 0.40 -5.46
CA LYS A 3 8.00 1.17 -5.60
C LYS A 3 6.83 0.20 -5.70
N LEU A 4 5.94 0.22 -4.72
CA LEU A 4 4.81 -0.72 -4.66
C LEU A 4 3.63 -0.22 -5.48
N GLY A 5 3.33 1.08 -5.45
CA GLY A 5 2.19 1.60 -6.18
C GLY A 5 1.68 2.90 -5.61
N ARG A 6 0.63 3.43 -6.25
CA ARG A 6 -0.07 4.63 -5.80
C ARG A 6 -1.27 4.25 -4.96
N VAL A 7 -1.48 4.95 -3.85
CA VAL A 7 -2.72 4.81 -3.06
C VAL A 7 -3.88 5.37 -3.87
N VAL A 8 -4.84 4.52 -4.20
CA VAL A 8 -6.03 4.89 -4.99
C VAL A 8 -7.23 5.21 -4.12
N SER A 9 -7.35 4.58 -2.95
CA SER A 9 -8.45 4.80 -2.02
C SER A 9 -8.11 4.30 -0.62
N ILE A 10 -9.02 4.57 0.31
CA ILE A 10 -9.00 4.06 1.68
C ILE A 10 -10.27 3.23 1.88
N SER A 11 -10.14 2.06 2.48
CA SER A 11 -11.26 1.18 2.82
C SER A 11 -11.06 0.65 4.23
N ASP A 12 -12.02 0.90 5.13
CA ASP A 12 -11.98 0.50 6.55
C ASP A 12 -10.67 0.84 7.25
N GLY A 13 -10.16 2.05 7.02
CA GLY A 13 -8.90 2.55 7.59
C GLY A 13 -7.63 1.92 7.00
N LYS A 14 -7.75 1.09 5.95
CA LYS A 14 -6.63 0.49 5.21
C LYS A 14 -6.43 1.21 3.88
N LEU A 15 -5.19 1.26 3.43
CA LEU A 15 -4.82 1.84 2.14
C LEU A 15 -5.00 0.79 1.05
N VAL A 16 -5.61 1.20 -0.06
CA VAL A 16 -5.72 0.38 -1.27
C VAL A 16 -4.77 0.96 -2.30
N LEU A 17 -3.86 0.13 -2.81
CA LEU A 17 -2.89 0.50 -3.83
C LEU A 17 -3.16 -0.28 -5.10
N LYS A 18 -3.02 0.39 -6.25
CA LYS A 18 -2.82 -0.33 -7.52
C LYS A 18 -1.34 -0.68 -7.61
N THR A 19 -1.01 -1.96 -7.78
CA THR A 19 0.38 -2.42 -7.78
C THR A 19 0.65 -3.33 -8.98
N ASP A 20 1.88 -3.27 -9.48
CA ASP A 20 2.44 -4.24 -10.43
C ASP A 20 3.50 -5.14 -9.76
N GLU A 21 3.75 -4.95 -8.46
CA GLU A 21 4.76 -5.66 -7.67
C GLU A 21 4.11 -6.45 -6.53
N LEU A 22 4.47 -7.74 -6.42
CA LEU A 22 4.02 -8.60 -5.34
C LEU A 22 5.15 -8.79 -4.33
N ILE A 23 4.92 -8.34 -3.11
CA ILE A 23 5.78 -8.60 -1.93
C ILE A 23 5.05 -9.52 -0.94
N LYS A 24 5.75 -10.03 0.08
CA LYS A 24 5.15 -10.95 1.05
C LYS A 24 4.06 -10.25 1.88
N LEU A 25 3.02 -11.00 2.22
CA LEU A 25 2.06 -10.56 3.24
C LEU A 25 2.80 -10.33 4.56
N GLY A 26 2.40 -9.28 5.29
CA GLY A 26 3.08 -8.82 6.51
C GLY A 26 4.32 -7.97 6.28
N SER A 27 4.81 -7.81 5.04
CA SER A 27 5.93 -6.91 4.74
C SER A 27 5.61 -5.47 5.10
N GLU A 28 6.60 -4.76 5.63
CA GLU A 28 6.49 -3.35 5.98
C GLU A 28 6.40 -2.46 4.74
N VAL A 29 5.60 -1.41 4.85
CA VAL A 29 5.33 -0.44 3.79
C VAL A 29 5.66 0.96 4.32
N TYR A 30 6.27 1.75 3.46
CA TYR A 30 6.84 3.05 3.75
C TYR A 30 6.41 4.11 2.75
N ASP A 31 6.50 5.38 3.12
CA ASP A 31 6.35 6.51 2.20
C ASP A 31 7.69 6.93 1.57
N ASP A 32 7.66 7.96 0.73
CA ASP A 32 8.84 8.51 0.04
C ASP A 32 9.90 9.06 1.01
N SER A 33 9.46 9.50 2.21
CA SER A 33 10.34 9.95 3.30
C SER A 33 10.89 8.80 4.14
N LYS A 34 10.70 7.53 3.71
CA LYS A 34 11.05 6.31 4.45
C LYS A 34 10.38 6.19 5.82
N ARG A 35 9.24 6.86 6.03
CA ARG A 35 8.47 6.71 7.26
C ARG A 35 7.61 5.46 7.15
N HIS A 36 7.62 4.65 8.20
CA HIS A 36 6.80 3.45 8.26
C HIS A 36 5.32 3.82 8.22
N VAL A 37 4.61 3.36 7.19
CA VAL A 37 3.17 3.56 6.99
C VAL A 37 2.37 2.42 7.59
N GLY A 38 2.79 1.18 7.33
CA GLY A 38 1.91 0.03 7.45
C GLY A 38 2.55 -1.31 7.15
N THR A 39 1.70 -2.32 7.00
CA THR A 39 2.09 -3.65 6.54
C THR A 39 1.11 -4.16 5.47
N VAL A 40 1.61 -5.00 4.56
CA VAL A 40 0.76 -5.66 3.55
C VAL A 40 -0.19 -6.63 4.24
N VAL A 41 -1.49 -6.48 3.97
CA VAL A 41 -2.56 -7.30 4.55
C VAL A 41 -3.04 -8.33 3.55
N ASP A 42 -3.28 -7.93 2.31
CA ASP A 42 -3.87 -8.81 1.29
C ASP A 42 -3.63 -8.31 -0.14
N TYR A 43 -3.88 -9.17 -1.13
CA TYR A 43 -3.93 -8.85 -2.55
C TYR A 43 -5.26 -9.33 -3.15
N PHE A 44 -5.91 -8.48 -3.95
CA PHE A 44 -7.19 -8.82 -4.56
C PHE A 44 -7.37 -8.17 -5.94
N GLY A 45 -8.38 -8.64 -6.67
CA GLY A 45 -8.73 -8.11 -7.99
C GLY A 45 -8.04 -8.85 -9.14
N PRO A 46 -7.74 -8.15 -10.26
CA PRO A 46 -7.22 -8.78 -11.47
C PRO A 46 -5.86 -9.44 -11.26
N THR A 47 -5.59 -10.51 -12.01
CA THR A 47 -4.28 -11.19 -11.98
C THR A 47 -3.15 -10.30 -12.49
N MET A 48 -3.44 -9.42 -13.46
CA MET A 48 -2.50 -8.40 -13.94
C MET A 48 -2.83 -7.04 -13.31
N GLY A 49 -1.86 -6.47 -12.61
CA GLY A 49 -2.04 -5.24 -11.85
C GLY A 49 -3.05 -5.41 -10.71
N PRO A 50 -2.81 -6.27 -9.71
CA PRO A 50 -3.73 -6.45 -8.59
C PRO A 50 -3.84 -5.18 -7.73
N TYR A 51 -4.80 -5.19 -6.80
CA TYR A 51 -4.85 -4.25 -5.71
C TYR A 51 -4.15 -4.84 -4.48
N MET A 52 -3.35 -4.04 -3.80
CA MET A 52 -2.70 -4.37 -2.55
C MET A 52 -3.39 -3.63 -1.41
N LEU A 53 -3.77 -4.35 -0.37
CA LEU A 53 -4.33 -3.81 0.86
C LEU A 53 -3.24 -3.64 1.90
N VAL A 54 -3.10 -2.44 2.46
CA VAL A 54 -2.06 -2.10 3.43
C VAL A 54 -2.69 -1.54 4.70
N SER A 55 -2.29 -2.04 5.87
CA SER A 55 -2.72 -1.48 7.16
C SER A 55 -2.18 -0.06 7.32
N ALA A 56 -2.92 0.86 7.93
CA ALA A 56 -2.41 2.21 8.20
C ALA A 56 -2.19 2.41 9.70
N LYS A 57 -0.97 2.78 10.12
CA LYS A 57 -0.70 3.10 11.53
C LYS A 57 -1.23 4.48 11.94
N LYS A 58 -1.25 5.49 11.05
CA LYS A 58 -1.74 6.85 11.35
C LYS A 58 -2.30 7.56 10.11
N ASP A 59 -3.40 8.28 10.32
CA ASP A 59 -4.04 9.27 9.43
C ASP A 59 -3.95 8.95 7.92
N PRO A 60 -4.61 7.87 7.45
CA PRO A 60 -4.49 7.38 6.07
C PRO A 60 -4.98 8.39 5.03
N GLY A 61 -5.85 9.34 5.42
CA GLY A 61 -6.45 10.34 4.53
C GLY A 61 -5.42 11.14 3.73
N LYS A 62 -4.27 11.43 4.32
CA LYS A 62 -3.20 12.22 3.68
C LYS A 62 -2.36 11.43 2.68
N LEU A 63 -2.52 10.11 2.62
CA LEU A 63 -1.73 9.24 1.76
C LEU A 63 -2.43 8.94 0.43
N VAL A 64 -3.68 9.36 0.25
CA VAL A 64 -4.38 9.17 -1.04
C VAL A 64 -3.65 9.94 -2.12
N GLY A 65 -3.31 9.24 -3.21
CA GLY A 65 -2.56 9.80 -4.32
C GLY A 65 -1.04 9.75 -4.16
N GLU A 66 -0.51 9.36 -2.99
CA GLU A 66 0.91 9.18 -2.75
C GLU A 66 1.42 7.81 -3.23
N PHE A 67 2.72 7.72 -3.49
CA PHE A 67 3.39 6.45 -3.76
C PHE A 67 3.93 5.82 -2.47
N LEU A 68 3.77 4.51 -2.34
CA LEU A 68 4.35 3.73 -1.26
C LEU A 68 5.44 2.78 -1.74
N TYR A 69 6.27 2.36 -0.80
CA TYR A 69 7.50 1.61 -1.02
C TYR A 69 7.65 0.46 -0.03
N GLY A 70 8.31 -0.62 -0.44
CA GLY A 70 8.59 -1.81 0.38
C GLY A 70 9.93 -2.46 0.07
#